data_AF-A0A2U2PFV6-F1
#
_entry.id   AF-A0A2U2PFV6-F1
#
_cell.length_a   1.000
_cell.length_b   1.000
_cell.length_c   1.000
_cell.angle_alpha   90.00
_cell.angle_beta   90.00
_cell.angle_gamma   90.00
#
_symmetry.space_group_name_H-M   'P 1'
#
loop_
_entity.id
_entity.type
_entity.pdbx_description
1 polymer ?
#
loop_
_entity_poly.entity_id
_entity_poly.type
_entity_poly.pdbx_seq_one_letter_code
_entity_poly.pdbx_strand_id
1 'polypeptide(L)'
;MKLAKALVDILIWLRVFISPFLVFLGFGFFVWFTLNKTIKADILCAVIIVIGLITSVLITKRIKKRFGLSHFVSRVNASPELDNLD
;
A
#
# COMPACT_ATOMS: atom_id res chain seq x y z
N MET A 1 10.45 -3.97 -26.06
CA MET A 1 9.93 -4.90 -25.04
C MET A 1 10.37 -4.59 -23.59
N LYS A 2 11.50 -3.92 -23.32
CA LYS A 2 11.92 -3.59 -21.93
C LYS A 2 11.07 -2.51 -21.23
N LEU A 3 10.64 -1.49 -21.97
CA LEU A 3 9.81 -0.39 -21.43
C LEU A 3 8.43 -0.86 -20.96
N ALA A 4 7.72 -1.64 -21.77
CA ALA A 4 6.40 -2.18 -21.41
C ALA A 4 6.45 -3.01 -20.12
N LYS A 5 7.49 -3.86 -19.97
CA LYS A 5 7.69 -4.64 -18.74
C LYS A 5 7.92 -3.74 -17.52
N ALA A 6 8.78 -2.72 -17.65
CA ALA A 6 9.05 -1.77 -16.57
C ALA A 6 7.79 -1.00 -16.14
N LEU A 7 6.93 -0.61 -17.08
CA LEU A 7 5.65 0.04 -16.79
C LEU A 7 4.71 -0.89 -16.01
N VAL A 8 4.57 -2.15 -16.44
CA VAL A 8 3.74 -3.13 -15.73
C VAL A 8 4.27 -3.37 -14.32
N ASP A 9 5.57 -3.54 -14.15
CA ASP A 9 6.19 -3.75 -12.84
C ASP A 9 5.95 -2.55 -11.89
N ILE A 10 6.00 -1.32 -12.41
CA ILE A 10 5.69 -0.09 -11.65
C ILE A 10 4.21 -0.07 -11.26
N LEU A 11 3.29 -0.40 -12.16
CA LEU A 11 1.86 -0.41 -11.86
C LEU A 11 1.50 -1.44 -10.79
N ILE A 12 2.07 -2.65 -10.87
CA ILE A 12 1.88 -3.70 -9.85
C ILE A 12 2.47 -3.23 -8.51
N TRP A 13 3.68 -2.65 -8.51
CA TRP A 13 4.30 -2.10 -7.31
C TRP A 13 3.43 -1.03 -6.66
N LEU A 14 2.90 -0.09 -7.47
CA LEU A 14 2.05 0.99 -7.00
C LEU A 14 0.74 0.45 -6.40
N ARG A 15 0.12 -0.55 -7.03
CA ARG A 15 -1.09 -1.20 -6.50
C ARG A 15 -0.88 -1.81 -5.12
N VAL A 16 0.25 -2.50 -4.91
CA VAL A 16 0.59 -3.10 -3.61
C VAL A 16 0.99 -2.04 -2.58
N PHE A 17 1.64 -0.96 -3.01
CA PHE A 17 2.04 0.15 -2.15
C PHE A 17 0.85 0.97 -1.64
N ILE A 18 -0.15 1.21 -2.50
CA ILE A 18 -1.31 2.03 -2.18
C ILE A 18 -2.11 1.46 -1.01
N SER A 19 -2.23 0.13 -0.87
CA SER A 19 -3.07 -0.46 0.18
C SER A 19 -2.62 -0.13 1.61
N PRO A 20 -1.35 -0.34 2.04
CA PRO A 20 -0.91 0.11 3.35
C PRO A 20 -0.90 1.65 3.45
N PHE A 21 -0.57 2.36 2.37
CA PHE A 21 -0.52 3.83 2.41
C PHE A 21 -1.88 4.46 2.70
N LEU A 22 -2.95 3.94 2.09
CA LEU A 22 -4.33 4.39 2.33
C LEU A 22 -4.75 4.20 3.79
N VAL A 23 -4.29 3.14 4.46
CA VAL A 23 -4.59 2.93 5.89
C VAL A 23 -3.99 4.05 6.73
N PHE A 24 -2.73 4.41 6.51
CA PHE A 24 -2.10 5.52 7.22
C PHE A 24 -2.71 6.87 6.84
N LEU A 25 -3.12 7.05 5.58
CA LEU A 25 -3.78 8.27 5.12
C LEU A 25 -5.14 8.46 5.79
N GLY A 26 -5.96 7.40 5.84
CA GLY A 26 -7.24 7.42 6.56
C GLY A 26 -7.06 7.65 8.05
N PHE A 27 -6.07 7.02 8.67
CA PHE A 27 -5.76 7.21 10.10
C PHE A 27 -5.28 8.64 10.40
N GLY A 28 -4.39 9.20 9.59
CA GLY A 28 -3.94 10.58 9.73
C GLY A 28 -5.10 11.57 9.63
N PHE A 29 -5.99 11.37 8.66
CA PHE A 29 -7.17 12.22 8.47
C PHE A 29 -8.16 12.10 9.63
N PHE A 30 -8.35 10.89 10.16
CA PHE A 30 -9.20 10.66 11.34
C PHE A 30 -8.67 11.40 12.58
N VAL A 31 -7.37 11.33 12.83
CA VAL A 31 -6.71 12.06 13.93
C VAL A 31 -6.86 13.57 13.75
N TRP A 32 -6.65 14.07 12.53
CA TRP A 32 -6.80 15.48 12.21
C TRP A 32 -8.22 16.00 12.48
N PHE A 33 -9.24 15.23 12.10
CA PHE A 33 -10.63 15.58 12.32
C PHE A 33 -11.00 15.58 13.82
N THR A 34 -10.45 14.64 14.59
CA THR A 34 -10.74 14.49 16.02
C THR A 34 -10.07 15.58 16.87
N LEU A 35 -8.92 16.12 16.45
CA LEU A 35 -8.16 17.14 17.20
C LEU A 35 -8.51 18.59 16.82
N ASN A 36 -9.75 18.82 16.37
CA ASN A 36 -10.30 20.14 16.03
C ASN A 36 -9.45 20.96 15.05
N LYS A 37 -8.70 20.30 14.15
CA LYS A 37 -7.94 20.96 13.06
C LYS A 37 -7.00 22.07 13.55
N THR A 38 -6.43 21.88 14.73
CA THR A 38 -5.40 22.79 15.26
C THR A 38 -4.08 22.61 14.53
N ILE A 39 -3.17 23.59 14.60
CA ILE A 39 -1.82 23.49 14.02
C ILE A 39 -1.08 22.22 14.50
N LYS A 40 -1.31 21.80 15.76
CA LYS A 40 -0.73 20.56 16.30
C LYS A 40 -1.28 19.32 15.59
N ALA A 41 -2.56 19.32 15.22
CA ALA A 41 -3.20 18.25 14.47
C ALA A 41 -2.67 18.16 13.04
N ASP A 42 -2.41 19.29 12.38
CA ASP A 42 -1.80 19.35 11.05
C ASP A 42 -0.41 18.70 11.05
N ILE A 43 0.44 19.09 12.02
CA ILE A 43 1.79 18.54 12.17
C ILE A 43 1.73 17.03 12.44
N LEU A 44 0.85 16.58 13.33
CA LEU A 44 0.72 15.17 13.67
C LEU A 44 0.21 14.34 12.47
N CYS A 45 -0.77 14.85 11.72
CA CYS A 45 -1.25 14.23 10.49
C CYS A 45 -0.13 14.09 9.46
N ALA A 46 0.64 15.16 9.22
CA ALA A 46 1.78 15.13 8.31
C ALA A 46 2.83 14.07 8.72
N VAL A 47 3.15 14.00 10.02
CA VAL A 47 4.08 12.98 10.55
C VAL A 47 3.55 11.56 10.31
N ILE A 48 2.26 11.31 10.56
CA ILE A 48 1.62 10.00 10.32
C ILE A 48 1.70 9.63 8.84
N ILE A 49 1.41 10.57 7.93
CA ILE A 49 1.48 10.33 6.48
C ILE A 49 2.90 10.01 6.04
N VAL A 50 3.91 10.73 6.55
CA VAL A 50 5.32 10.48 6.24
C VAL A 50 5.76 9.09 6.72
N ILE A 51 5.39 8.70 7.95
CA ILE A 51 5.66 7.36 8.48
C ILE A 51 4.95 6.30 7.64
N GLY A 52 3.71 6.55 7.25
CA GLY A 52 2.92 5.68 6.39
C GLY A 52 3.55 5.49 5.02
N LEU A 53 4.09 6.56 4.42
CA LEU A 53 4.81 6.51 3.15
C LEU A 53 6.04 5.59 3.25
N ILE A 54 6.90 5.82 4.25
CA ILE A 54 8.13 5.03 4.47
C ILE A 54 7.77 3.56 4.72
N THR A 55 6.83 3.31 5.62
CA THR A 55 6.43 1.96 6.02
C THR A 55 5.81 1.20 4.83
N SER A 56 4.98 1.85 4.02
CA SER A 56 4.37 1.26 2.83
C SER A 56 5.42 0.89 1.76
N VAL A 57 6.44 1.72 1.56
CA VAL A 57 7.58 1.37 0.68
C VAL A 57 8.33 0.16 1.23
N LEU A 58 8.61 0.13 2.54
CA LEU A 58 9.34 -0.98 3.17
C LEU A 58 8.56 -2.30 3.07
N ILE A 59 7.26 -2.28 3.33
CA ILE A 59 6.38 -3.45 3.21
C ILE A 59 6.37 -3.95 1.76
N THR A 60 6.17 -3.06 0.79
CA THR A 60 6.15 -3.43 -0.62
C THR A 60 7.48 -4.02 -1.08
N LYS A 61 8.61 -3.46 -0.61
CA LYS A 61 9.95 -4.02 -0.86
C LYS A 61 10.10 -5.41 -0.24
N ARG A 62 9.60 -5.64 0.97
CA ARG A 62 9.63 -6.96 1.63
C ARG A 62 8.79 -7.98 0.86
N ILE A 63 7.58 -7.62 0.43
CA ILE A 63 6.71 -8.49 -0.39
C ILE A 63 7.40 -8.84 -1.71
N LYS A 64 7.96 -7.84 -2.41
CA LYS A 64 8.71 -8.05 -3.66
C LYS A 64 9.85 -9.05 -3.48
N LYS A 65 10.60 -8.96 -2.38
CA LYS A 65 11.73 -9.87 -2.08
C LYS A 65 11.29 -11.28 -1.70
N ARG A 66 10.20 -11.44 -0.96
CA ARG A 66 9.77 -12.77 -0.47
C ARG A 66 8.98 -13.58 -1.49
N PHE A 67 8.07 -12.93 -2.22
CA PHE A 67 7.09 -13.65 -3.06
C PHE A 67 7.14 -13.23 -4.54
N GLY A 68 7.71 -12.05 -4.83
CA GLY A 68 7.49 -11.38 -6.11
C GLY A 68 6.10 -10.71 -6.16
N LEU A 69 6.04 -9.50 -6.71
CA LEU A 69 4.82 -8.69 -6.67
C LEU A 69 3.70 -9.28 -7.55
N SER A 70 4.04 -9.79 -8.73
CA SER A 70 3.06 -10.38 -9.64
C SER A 70 2.43 -11.65 -9.06
N HIS A 71 3.24 -12.50 -8.42
CA HIS A 71 2.75 -13.70 -7.73
C HIS A 71 1.88 -13.33 -6.52
N PHE A 72 2.28 -12.33 -5.74
CA PHE A 72 1.46 -11.83 -4.63
C PHE A 72 0.08 -11.32 -5.10
N VAL A 73 0.06 -10.48 -6.14
CA VAL A 73 -1.22 -9.95 -6.68
C VAL A 73 -2.06 -11.05 -7.30
N SER A 74 -1.45 -12.03 -7.98
CA SER A 74 -2.15 -13.20 -8.52
C SER A 74 -2.83 -14.00 -7.40
N ARG A 75 -2.13 -14.26 -6.29
CA ARG A 75 -2.67 -14.97 -5.12
C ARG A 75 -3.80 -14.22 -4.42
N VAL A 76 -3.74 -12.89 -4.36
CA VAL A 76 -4.80 -12.06 -3.76
C VAL A 76 -6.05 -12.03 -4.63
N ASN A 77 -5.90 -12.06 -5.96
CA ASN A 77 -7.05 -12.08 -6.88
C ASN A 77 -7.58 -13.50 -7.13
N ALA A 78 -6.80 -14.54 -6.83
CA ALA A 78 -7.27 -15.91 -6.92
C ALA A 78 -8.41 -16.14 -5.92
N SER A 79 -9.46 -16.82 -6.36
CA SER A 79 -10.55 -17.29 -5.49
C SER A 79 -10.27 -18.74 -5.12
N PRO A 80 -9.55 -19.01 -4.01
CA PRO A 80 -9.14 -20.37 -3.64
C PRO A 80 -10.33 -21.32 -3.39
N GLU A 81 -11.52 -20.78 -3.15
CA GLU A 81 -12.75 -21.54 -2.94
C GLU A 81 -13.27 -22.20 -4.23
N LEU A 82 -12.98 -21.63 -5.40
CA LEU A 82 -13.37 -22.21 -6.70
C LEU A 82 -12.36 -23.25 -7.21
N ASP A 83 -11.18 -23.32 -6.61
CA ASP A 83 -10.06 -24.20 -7.01
C ASP A 83 -10.21 -25.63 -6.45
N ASN A 84 -11.17 -25.87 -5.54
CA ASN A 84 -11.42 -27.16 -4.89
C ASN A 84 -12.77 -27.79 -5.30
N LEU A 85 -13.36 -27.35 -6.42
CA LEU A 85 -14.64 -27.87 -6.93
C LEU A 85 -14.48 -29.05 -7.92
N ASP A 86 -13.27 -29.58 -8.06
CA ASP A 86 -12.95 -30.79 -8.83
C ASP A 86 -12.80 -32.02 -7.92
#